data_AF-A0A2V5ZGA3-F1
#
_entry.id   AF-A0A2V5ZGA3-F1
#
_cell.length_a   1.000
_cell.length_b   1.000
_cell.length_c   1.000
_cell.angle_alpha   90.00
_cell.angle_beta   90.00
_cell.angle_gamma   90.00
#
_symmetry.space_group_name_H-M   'P 1'
#
loop_
_entity.id
_entity.type
_entity.pdbx_description
1 polymer ?
#
loop_
_entity_poly.entity_id
_entity_poly.type
_entity_poly.pdbx_seq_one_letter_code
_entity_poly.pdbx_strand_id
1 'polypeptide(L)'
;AARTSKRLARGLFHAMARYGPKLDREQLLLARFVGVATELFAISATCSYAQWLLGQGKPADEILSVANYFCRSARMRIDHHFAGTGVDATDYDLKTTQYAR
;
A
#
# COMPACT_ATOMS: atom_id res chain seq x y z
N ALA A 1 9.37 -2.35 5.38
CA ALA A 1 9.10 -1.78 4.03
C ALA A 1 9.40 -2.76 2.90
N ALA A 2 10.63 -3.27 2.75
CA ALA A 2 11.02 -4.10 1.59
C ALA A 2 10.14 -5.35 1.33
N ARG A 3 9.76 -6.09 2.37
CA ARG A 3 8.85 -7.26 2.23
C ARG A 3 7.48 -6.86 1.67
N THR A 4 6.90 -5.81 2.23
CA THR A 4 5.60 -5.26 1.81
C THR A 4 5.65 -4.72 0.39
N SER A 5 6.74 -4.04 0.01
CA SER A 5 6.97 -3.58 -1.36
C SER A 5 7.02 -4.75 -2.36
N LYS A 6 7.71 -5.85 -2.03
CA LYS A 6 7.71 -7.06 -2.86
C LYS A 6 6.30 -7.68 -2.99
N ARG A 7 5.52 -7.70 -1.92
CA ARG A 7 4.13 -8.17 -1.92
C ARG A 7 3.25 -7.30 -2.83
N LEU A 8 3.36 -5.97 -2.70
CA LEU A 8 2.66 -5.00 -3.54
C LEU A 8 2.98 -5.23 -5.02
N ALA A 9 4.27 -5.29 -5.36
CA ALA A 9 4.72 -5.49 -6.73
C ALA A 9 4.13 -6.78 -7.33
N ARG A 10 4.20 -7.90 -6.61
CA ARG A 10 3.62 -9.18 -7.06
C ARG A 10 2.12 -9.08 -7.30
N GLY A 11 1.38 -8.44 -6.40
CA GLY A 11 -0.06 -8.25 -6.54
C GLY A 11 -0.42 -7.40 -7.76
N LEU A 12 0.28 -6.27 -7.94
CA LEU A 12 0.06 -5.37 -9.06
C LEU A 12 0.40 -6.03 -10.40
N PHE A 13 1.56 -6.70 -10.51
CA PHE A 13 1.93 -7.44 -11.73
C PHE A 13 0.96 -8.58 -12.05
N HIS A 14 0.46 -9.29 -11.03
CA HIS A 14 -0.54 -10.33 -11.24
C HIS A 14 -1.86 -9.75 -11.74
N ALA A 15 -2.32 -8.63 -11.18
CA ALA A 15 -3.51 -7.93 -11.66
C ALA A 15 -3.31 -7.42 -13.11
N MET A 16 -2.17 -6.82 -13.42
CA MET A 16 -1.84 -6.41 -14.80
C MET A 16 -1.82 -7.59 -15.77
N ALA A 17 -1.29 -8.75 -15.38
CA ALA A 17 -1.30 -9.94 -16.22
C ALA A 17 -2.71 -10.53 -16.42
N ARG A 18 -3.55 -10.51 -15.38
CA ARG A 18 -4.92 -11.05 -15.43
C ARG A 18 -5.88 -10.16 -16.23
N TYR A 19 -5.85 -8.84 -15.99
CA TYR A 19 -6.83 -7.91 -16.55
C TYR A 19 -6.32 -7.18 -17.80
N GLY A 20 -4.99 -7.09 -17.98
CA GLY A 20 -4.39 -6.41 -19.13
C GLY A 20 -4.91 -4.98 -19.31
N PRO A 21 -5.26 -4.55 -20.54
CA PRO A 21 -5.81 -3.21 -20.80
C PRO A 21 -7.11 -2.90 -20.05
N LYS A 22 -7.83 -3.93 -19.56
CA LYS A 22 -9.08 -3.75 -18.82
C LYS A 22 -8.84 -3.43 -17.35
N LEU A 23 -7.60 -3.43 -16.86
CA LEU A 23 -7.27 -3.07 -15.48
C LEU A 23 -7.71 -1.63 -15.12
N ASP A 24 -7.79 -0.73 -16.11
CA ASP A 24 -8.32 0.62 -15.91
C ASP A 24 -9.80 0.63 -15.49
N ARG A 25 -10.53 -0.47 -15.70
CA ARG A 25 -11.90 -0.63 -15.19
C ARG A 25 -11.93 -1.08 -13.72
N GLU A 26 -10.79 -1.54 -13.20
CA GLU A 26 -10.60 -1.98 -11.81
C GLU A 26 -10.09 -0.84 -10.91
N GLN A 27 -10.74 0.32 -10.99
CA GLN A 27 -10.31 1.53 -10.28
C GLN A 27 -10.21 1.34 -8.76
N LEU A 28 -11.09 0.54 -8.15
CA LEU A 28 -11.05 0.21 -6.72
C LEU A 28 -9.79 -0.59 -6.37
N LEU A 29 -9.51 -1.67 -7.12
CA LEU A 29 -8.32 -2.50 -6.92
C LEU A 29 -7.04 -1.68 -7.11
N LEU A 30 -7.00 -0.84 -8.15
CA LEU A 30 -5.87 0.04 -8.41
C LEU A 30 -5.68 1.07 -7.29
N ALA A 31 -6.77 1.69 -6.81
CA ALA A 31 -6.74 2.61 -5.67
C ALA A 31 -6.20 1.93 -4.38
N ARG A 32 -6.49 0.64 -4.17
CA ARG A 32 -5.88 -0.11 -3.05
C ARG A 32 -4.37 -0.28 -3.21
N PHE A 33 -3.89 -0.65 -4.41
CA PHE A 33 -2.45 -0.75 -4.65
C PHE A 33 -1.73 0.58 -4.48
N VAL A 34 -2.33 1.67 -4.99
CA VAL A 34 -1.82 3.04 -4.81
C VAL A 34 -1.82 3.41 -3.32
N GLY A 35 -2.88 3.09 -2.57
CA GLY A 35 -2.91 3.30 -1.12
C GLY A 35 -1.74 2.63 -0.39
N VAL A 36 -1.46 1.36 -0.69
CA VAL A 36 -0.28 0.66 -0.11
C VAL A 36 1.03 1.35 -0.50
N ALA A 37 1.17 1.78 -1.76
CA ALA A 37 2.37 2.48 -2.23
C ALA A 37 2.60 3.79 -1.49
N THR A 38 1.54 4.59 -1.32
CA THR A 38 1.55 5.85 -0.58
C THR A 38 1.98 5.66 0.87
N GLU A 39 1.45 4.65 1.55
CA GLU A 39 1.85 4.35 2.94
C GLU A 39 3.31 3.93 3.06
N LEU A 40 3.82 3.14 2.11
CA LEU A 40 5.23 2.75 2.07
C LEU A 40 6.16 3.93 1.80
N PHE A 41 5.75 4.83 0.90
CA PHE A 41 6.46 6.08 0.66
C PHE A 41 6.49 6.93 1.93
N ALA A 42 5.35 7.11 2.59
CA ALA A 42 5.25 7.91 3.80
C ALA A 42 6.13 7.34 4.93
N ILE A 43 6.11 6.02 5.17
CA ILE A 43 7.02 5.37 6.14
C ILE A 43 8.49 5.69 5.81
N SER A 44 8.87 5.61 4.54
CA SER A 44 10.25 5.83 4.11
C SER A 44 10.65 7.30 4.32
N ALA A 45 9.79 8.24 3.94
CA ALA A 45 9.99 9.67 4.15
C ALA A 45 10.07 10.02 5.64
N THR A 46 9.20 9.47 6.49
CA THR A 46 9.25 9.66 7.94
C THR A 46 10.56 9.17 8.54
N CYS A 47 11.03 7.98 8.15
CA CYS A 47 12.30 7.45 8.64
C CYS A 47 13.50 8.31 8.20
N SER A 48 13.54 8.73 6.92
CA SER A 48 14.60 9.61 6.41
C SER A 48 14.59 10.97 7.10
N TYR A 49 13.42 11.55 7.34
CA TYR A 49 13.29 12.83 8.03
C TYR A 49 13.69 12.73 9.51
N ALA A 50 13.26 11.66 10.20
CA ALA A 50 13.68 11.39 11.57
C ALA A 50 15.21 11.26 11.67
N GLN A 51 15.84 10.54 10.73
CA GLN A 51 17.29 10.41 10.67
C GLN A 51 17.98 11.77 10.44
N TRP A 52 17.42 12.61 9.56
CA TRP A 52 17.93 13.96 9.36
C TRP A 52 17.85 14.81 10.64
N LEU A 53 16.71 14.81 11.34
CA LEU A 53 16.53 15.55 12.60
C LEU A 53 17.52 15.09 13.70
N LEU A 54 17.76 13.79 13.80
CA LEU A 54 18.76 13.23 14.71
C LEU A 54 20.16 13.73 14.36
N GLY A 55 20.50 13.82 13.08
CA GLY A 55 21.76 14.42 12.61
C GLY A 55 21.90 15.91 12.94
N GLN A 56 20.80 16.62 13.19
CA GLN A 56 20.79 18.02 13.64
C GLN A 56 20.87 18.17 15.18
N GLY A 57 21.07 17.08 15.92
CA GLY A 57 21.20 17.11 17.38
C GLY A 57 19.88 17.33 18.14
N LYS A 58 18.74 17.10 17.48
CA LYS A 58 17.43 17.18 18.14
C LYS A 58 17.18 15.98 19.07
N PRO A 59 16.30 16.13 20.09
CA PRO A 59 16.02 15.08 21.08
C PRO A 59 15.48 13.80 20.42
N ALA A 60 16.21 12.70 20.62
CA ALA A 60 15.95 11.45 19.93
C ALA A 60 14.66 10.76 20.39
N ASP A 61 14.31 10.90 21.67
CA ASP A 61 13.13 10.31 22.29
C ASP A 61 11.84 10.80 21.63
N GLU A 62 11.70 12.12 21.46
CA GLU A 62 10.52 12.72 20.83
C GLU A 62 10.40 12.31 19.36
N ILE A 63 11.51 12.42 18.61
CA ILE A 63 11.56 12.10 17.18
C ILE A 63 11.21 10.63 16.94
N LEU A 64 11.85 9.72 17.68
CA LEU A 64 11.64 8.29 17.51
C LEU A 64 10.24 7.88 17.98
N SER A 65 9.69 8.51 19.02
CA SER A 65 8.33 8.26 19.49
C SER A 65 7.30 8.54 18.38
N VAL A 66 7.37 9.74 17.78
CA VAL A 66 6.45 10.16 16.71
C VAL A 66 6.65 9.30 15.45
N ALA A 67 7.90 9.07 15.04
CA ALA A 67 8.20 8.27 13.86
C ALA A 67 7.70 6.81 14.01
N ASN A 68 7.90 6.21 15.19
CA ASN A 68 7.41 4.86 15.48
C ASN A 68 5.88 4.80 15.51
N TYR A 69 5.22 5.78 16.13
CA TYR A 69 3.77 5.87 16.14
C TYR A 69 3.20 5.94 14.72
N PHE A 70 3.73 6.85 13.89
CA PHE A 70 3.33 6.97 12.50
C PHE A 70 3.54 5.66 11.73
N CYS A 71 4.72 5.05 11.86
CA CYS A 71 5.05 3.80 11.18
C CYS A 71 4.14 2.64 11.58
N ARG A 72 3.69 2.56 12.84
CA ARG A 72 2.72 1.54 13.28
C ARG A 72 1.34 1.81 12.69
N SER A 73 0.89 3.05 12.71
CA SER A 73 -0.40 3.46 12.13
C SER A 73 -0.45 3.18 10.62
N ALA A 74 0.62 3.53 9.88
CA ALA A 74 0.74 3.27 8.45
C ALA A 74 0.70 1.77 8.12
N ARG A 75 1.27 0.90 8.96
CA ARG A 75 1.20 -0.56 8.77
C ARG A 75 -0.23 -1.08 8.89
N MET A 76 -1.02 -0.56 9.82
CA MET A 76 -2.44 -0.92 9.93
C MET A 76 -3.22 -0.51 8.67
N ARG A 77 -2.94 0.66 8.10
CA ARG A 77 -3.55 1.11 6.83
C ARG A 77 -3.14 0.24 5.65
N ILE A 78 -1.85 -0.12 5.57
CA ILE A 78 -1.34 -1.08 4.57
C ILE A 78 -2.10 -2.41 4.65
N ASP A 79 -2.27 -2.96 5.86
CA ASP A 79 -2.97 -4.22 6.05
C ASP A 79 -4.44 -4.12 5.65
N HIS A 80 -5.10 -3.00 5.97
CA HIS A 80 -6.45 -2.70 5.52
C HIS A 80 -6.57 -2.65 3.99
N HIS A 81 -5.66 -1.94 3.31
CA HIS A 81 -5.67 -1.89 1.84
C HIS A 81 -5.48 -3.27 1.22
N PHE A 82 -4.56 -4.08 1.75
CA PHE A 82 -4.34 -5.43 1.27
C PHE A 82 -5.53 -6.37 1.51
N ALA A 83 -6.22 -6.26 2.65
CA ALA A 83 -7.41 -7.05 2.94
C ALA A 83 -8.51 -6.80 1.90
N GLY A 84 -8.66 -5.55 1.44
CA GLY A 84 -9.62 -5.17 0.39
C GLY A 84 -9.32 -5.77 -0.99
N THR A 85 -8.05 -5.99 -1.33
CA THR A 85 -7.67 -6.47 -2.69
C THR A 85 -8.27 -7.82 -3.07
N GLY A 86 -8.52 -8.72 -2.11
CA GLY A 86 -9.13 -10.02 -2.38
C GLY A 86 -10.64 -9.94 -2.64
N VAL A 87 -11.33 -9.04 -1.93
CA VAL A 87 -12.78 -8.81 -2.11
C VAL A 87 -13.04 -8.16 -3.45
N ASP A 88 -12.28 -7.11 -3.78
CA ASP A 88 -12.44 -6.35 -5.02
C ASP A 88 -12.18 -7.21 -6.26
N ALA A 89 -11.17 -8.08 -6.21
CA ALA A 89 -10.86 -9.01 -7.31
C ALA A 89 -11.96 -10.07 -7.53
N THR A 90 -12.70 -10.43 -6.47
CA THR A 90 -13.77 -11.44 -6.51
C THR A 90 -15.10 -10.84 -6.96
N ASP A 91 -15.44 -9.63 -6.51
CA ASP A 91 -16.66 -8.91 -6.93
C ASP A 91 -16.70 -8.67 -8.45
N TYR A 92 -15.54 -8.34 -9.04
CA TYR A 92 -15.44 -8.19 -10.48
C TYR A 92 -15.65 -9.50 -11.24
N ASP A 93 -15.10 -10.62 -10.76
CA ASP A 93 -15.24 -11.93 -11.42
C ASP A 93 -16.72 -12.33 -11.54
N LEU A 94 -17.50 -12.05 -10.48
CA LEU A 94 -18.95 -12.25 -10.46
C LEU A 94 -19.66 -11.38 -11.50
N LYS A 95 -19.31 -10.09 -11.58
CA LYS A 95 -19.87 -9.17 -12.58
C LYS A 95 -19.54 -9.62 -14.00
N THR A 96 -18.29 -9.95 -14.31
CA THR A 96 -17.91 -10.40 -15.66
C THR A 96 -18.59 -11.70 -16.07
N THR A 97 -18.75 -12.64 -15.13
CA THR A 97 -19.42 -13.92 -15.41
C THR A 97 -20.92 -13.71 -15.63
N GLN A 98 -21.54 -12.74 -14.95
CA GLN A 98 -22.94 -12.40 -15.10
C GLN A 98 -23.27 -11.69 -16.42
N TYR A 99 -22.34 -10.89 -16.98
CA TYR A 99 -22.49 -10.22 -18.28
C TYR A 99 -22.05 -11.08 -19.49
N ALA A 100 -21.44 -12.25 -19.25
CA ALA A 100 -21.00 -13.18 -20.30
C ALA A 100 -22.02 -14.30 -20.60
N ARG A 101 -23.22 -14.22 -20.01
CA ARG A 101 -24.43 -15.00 -20.37
C ARG A 101 -25.45 -14.08 -21.02
#